data_AF-A0A7C2LDI3-F1
#
_entry.id   AF-A0A7C2LDI3-F1
#
_cell.length_a   1.000
_cell.length_b   1.000
_cell.length_c   1.000
_cell.angle_alpha   90.00
_cell.angle_beta   90.00
_cell.angle_gamma   90.00
#
_symmetry.space_group_name_H-M   'P 1'
#
loop_
_entity.id
_entity.type
_entity.pdbx_description
1 polymer ?
#
loop_
_entity_poly.entity_id
_entity_poly.type
_entity_poly.pdbx_seq_one_letter_code
_entity_poly.pdbx_strand_id
1 'polypeptide(L)'
;MVSEGSDLAEMLREAVASYKGFLLRCRDEREVIEVLAAALGCRREVPTPAGTADLVCGDAVVEVEFEKRPYEGVCQLVFYKVLGGFPRAALVHVRLYRDDAFVNELRALVEHLNLKEKDIRCFILFVEQGEVVEV
;
A
#
# COMPACT_ATOMS: atom_id res chain seq x y z
N MET A 1 5.16 -5.11 -22.16
CA MET A 1 3.95 -4.29 -22.04
C MET A 1 3.07 -4.97 -21.01
N VAL A 2 3.13 -4.53 -19.76
CA VAL A 2 2.37 -5.09 -18.64
C VAL A 2 1.24 -4.11 -18.34
N SER A 3 0.00 -4.58 -18.23
CA SER A 3 -1.17 -3.74 -17.97
C SER A 3 -1.10 -3.10 -16.59
N GLU A 4 -1.09 -1.76 -16.56
CA GLU A 4 -0.55 -0.92 -15.48
C GLU A 4 -1.37 -0.84 -14.18
N GLY A 5 -2.44 -1.62 -14.03
CA GLY A 5 -3.22 -1.73 -12.78
C GLY A 5 -3.43 -3.17 -12.28
N SER A 6 -3.19 -4.19 -13.11
CA SER A 6 -3.40 -5.59 -12.72
C SER A 6 -2.21 -6.19 -11.96
N ASP A 7 -1.02 -5.60 -12.09
CA ASP A 7 0.22 -6.17 -11.55
C ASP A 7 0.32 -6.03 -10.03
N LEU A 8 0.26 -4.81 -9.47
CA LEU A 8 0.48 -4.61 -8.04
C LEU A 8 -0.58 -5.31 -7.16
N ALA A 9 -1.85 -5.29 -7.56
CA ALA A 9 -2.90 -5.98 -6.82
C ALA A 9 -2.69 -7.51 -6.80
N GLU A 10 -2.25 -8.08 -7.91
CA GLU A 10 -1.91 -9.51 -8.01
C GLU A 10 -0.67 -9.83 -7.19
N MET A 11 0.40 -9.04 -7.32
CA MET A 11 1.60 -9.17 -6.51
C MET A 11 1.32 -9.09 -5.00
N LEU A 12 0.43 -8.19 -4.56
CA LEU A 12 0.01 -8.10 -3.17
C LEU A 12 -0.77 -9.35 -2.72
N ARG A 13 -1.64 -9.89 -3.58
CA ARG A 13 -2.35 -11.16 -3.28
C ARG A 13 -1.38 -12.32 -3.15
N GLU A 14 -0.41 -12.43 -4.06
CA GLU A 14 0.64 -13.45 -4.01
C GLU A 14 1.53 -13.28 -2.76
N ALA A 15 1.88 -12.04 -2.41
CA ALA A 15 2.63 -11.72 -1.21
C ALA A 15 1.88 -12.15 0.05
N VAL A 16 0.59 -11.81 0.17
CA VAL A 16 -0.24 -12.25 1.31
C VAL A 16 -0.34 -13.78 1.34
N ALA A 17 -0.60 -14.43 0.21
CA ALA A 17 -0.70 -15.89 0.15
C ALA A 17 0.60 -16.61 0.57
N SER A 18 1.75 -16.08 0.13
CA SER A 18 3.06 -16.72 0.35
C SER A 18 3.68 -16.36 1.70
N TYR A 19 3.42 -15.15 2.20
CA TYR A 19 4.08 -14.59 3.39
C TYR A 19 3.14 -14.35 4.58
N LYS A 20 1.88 -14.81 4.53
CA LYS A 20 0.90 -14.67 5.63
C LYS A 20 1.50 -14.97 7.00
N GLY A 21 2.22 -16.07 7.16
CA GLY A 21 2.81 -16.46 8.45
C GLY A 21 3.87 -15.49 8.97
N PHE A 22 4.55 -14.75 8.09
CA PHE A 22 5.47 -13.67 8.49
C PHE A 22 4.68 -12.40 8.84
N LEU A 23 3.72 -12.00 8.00
CA LEU A 23 2.88 -10.83 8.22
C LEU A 23 2.11 -10.89 9.55
N LEU A 24 1.61 -12.07 9.94
CA LEU A 24 0.94 -12.27 11.24
C LEU A 24 1.86 -12.11 12.46
N ARG A 25 3.19 -12.18 12.25
CA ARG A 25 4.18 -12.01 13.33
C ARG A 25 4.75 -10.61 13.38
N CYS A 26 4.48 -9.78 12.38
CA CYS A 26 4.93 -8.40 12.34
C CYS A 26 4.34 -7.62 13.51
N ARG A 27 5.18 -6.82 14.17
CA ARG A 27 4.83 -6.02 15.36
C ARG A 27 4.71 -4.53 15.06
N ASP A 28 5.33 -4.10 13.98
CA ASP A 28 5.35 -2.73 13.54
C ASP A 28 5.40 -2.64 12.00
N GLU A 29 5.22 -1.42 11.52
CA GLU A 29 5.19 -1.07 10.11
C GLU A 29 6.50 -1.39 9.40
N ARG A 30 7.64 -1.25 10.08
CA ARG A 30 8.95 -1.54 9.50
C ARG A 30 9.08 -3.03 9.15
N GLU A 31 8.67 -3.92 10.05
CA GLU A 31 8.69 -5.36 9.78
C GLU A 31 7.77 -5.72 8.59
N VAL A 32 6.61 -5.06 8.47
CA VAL A 32 5.70 -5.24 7.32
C VAL A 32 6.35 -4.77 6.02
N ILE A 33 6.97 -3.59 6.02
CA ILE A 33 7.71 -3.02 4.88
C ILE A 33 8.83 -3.99 4.44
N GLU A 34 9.57 -4.57 5.38
CA GLU A 34 10.62 -5.55 5.06
C GLU A 34 10.06 -6.79 4.35
N VAL A 35 8.92 -7.32 4.81
CA VAL A 35 8.25 -8.47 4.16
C VAL A 35 7.73 -8.10 2.78
N LEU A 36 7.02 -6.98 2.65
CA LEU A 36 6.45 -6.54 1.38
C LEU A 36 7.54 -6.17 0.36
N ALA A 37 8.64 -5.54 0.79
CA ALA A 37 9.79 -5.26 -0.09
C ALA A 37 10.35 -6.54 -0.70
N ALA A 38 10.55 -7.57 0.13
CA ALA A 38 11.06 -8.86 -0.32
C ALA A 38 10.09 -9.58 -1.26
N ALA A 39 8.79 -9.58 -0.93
CA ALA A 39 7.77 -10.26 -1.71
C ALA A 39 7.51 -9.60 -3.07
N LEU A 40 7.52 -8.27 -3.11
CA LEU A 40 7.22 -7.49 -4.31
C LEU A 40 8.48 -7.16 -5.15
N GLY A 41 9.68 -7.48 -4.64
CA GLY A 41 10.94 -7.10 -5.29
C GLY A 41 11.19 -5.59 -5.30
N CYS A 42 10.62 -4.87 -4.34
CA CYS A 42 10.71 -3.40 -4.26
C CYS A 42 11.90 -2.95 -3.43
N ARG A 43 12.38 -1.74 -3.71
CA ARG A 43 13.36 -1.07 -2.84
C ARG A 43 12.63 -0.46 -1.66
N ARG A 44 13.18 -0.57 -0.44
CA ARG A 44 12.59 0.01 0.78
C ARG A 44 13.33 1.24 1.28
N GLU A 45 12.64 2.08 2.05
CA GLU A 45 13.18 3.28 2.73
C GLU A 45 13.96 4.18 1.75
N VAL A 46 13.35 4.50 0.60
CA VAL A 46 14.01 5.24 -0.48
C VAL A 46 13.93 6.74 -0.20
N PRO A 47 15.06 7.45 -0.06
CA PRO A 47 15.04 8.90 0.09
C PRO A 47 14.52 9.59 -1.17
N THR A 48 13.62 10.55 -1.00
CA THR A 48 13.02 11.35 -2.07
C THR A 48 13.04 12.83 -1.67
N PRO A 49 12.85 13.77 -2.62
CA PRO A 49 12.64 15.18 -2.28
C PRO A 49 11.45 15.45 -1.35
N ALA A 50 10.52 14.51 -1.25
CA ALA A 50 9.29 14.65 -0.47
C ALA A 50 9.30 13.85 0.86
N GLY A 51 10.45 13.28 1.25
CA GLY A 51 10.60 12.41 2.41
C GLY A 51 11.15 11.04 2.05
N THR A 52 11.11 10.10 2.99
CA THR A 52 11.55 8.72 2.76
C THR A 52 10.35 7.85 2.43
N ALA A 53 10.27 7.37 1.19
CA ALA A 53 9.22 6.46 0.77
C ALA A 53 9.43 5.06 1.34
N ASP A 54 8.36 4.43 1.81
CA ASP A 54 8.43 3.08 2.37
C ASP A 54 8.90 2.07 1.33
N LEU A 55 8.25 2.05 0.16
CA LEU A 55 8.66 1.20 -0.96
C LEU A 55 8.64 1.96 -2.30
N VAL A 56 9.55 1.57 -3.19
CA VAL A 56 9.54 1.96 -4.60
C VAL A 56 9.61 0.70 -5.46
N CYS A 57 8.52 0.47 -6.21
CA CYS A 57 8.28 -0.67 -7.08
C CYS A 57 8.30 -0.20 -8.54
N GLY A 58 9.49 -0.15 -9.15
CA GLY A 58 9.66 0.49 -10.46
C GLY A 58 9.43 2.00 -10.39
N ASP A 59 8.42 2.49 -11.10
CA ASP A 59 7.94 3.88 -11.14
C ASP A 59 6.75 4.14 -10.19
N ALA A 60 6.30 3.14 -9.44
CA ALA A 60 5.30 3.31 -8.39
C ALA A 60 5.95 3.50 -7.01
N VAL A 61 5.47 4.50 -6.27
CA VAL A 61 5.76 4.65 -4.84
C VAL A 61 4.64 3.99 -4.02
N VAL A 62 4.99 3.29 -2.96
CA VAL A 62 4.02 2.66 -2.06
C VAL A 62 4.28 3.15 -0.64
N GLU A 63 3.22 3.63 0.01
CA GLU A 63 3.19 3.92 1.44
C GLU A 63 2.46 2.78 2.15
N VAL A 64 3.02 2.30 3.25
CA VAL A 64 2.50 1.17 4.01
C VAL A 64 2.02 1.67 5.36
N GLU A 65 0.80 1.28 5.73
CA GLU A 65 0.15 1.74 6.95
C GLU A 65 -0.34 0.54 7.78
N PHE A 66 0.41 0.17 8.83
CA PHE A 66 0.12 -1.01 9.65
C PHE A 66 -0.77 -0.68 10.86
N GLU A 67 -1.96 -1.29 10.93
CA GLU A 67 -2.96 -1.09 12.00
C GLU A 67 -3.35 0.38 12.26
N LYS A 68 -3.10 1.26 11.28
CA LYS A 68 -3.43 2.70 11.35
C LYS A 68 -4.87 2.98 10.89
N ARG A 69 -5.27 4.26 10.93
CA ARG A 69 -6.60 4.72 10.49
C ARG A 69 -6.66 4.89 8.96
N PRO A 70 -7.86 4.84 8.34
CA PRO A 70 -8.02 4.87 6.87
C PRO A 70 -7.40 6.06 6.13
N TYR A 71 -7.23 7.19 6.81
CA TYR A 71 -6.72 8.41 6.19
C TYR A 71 -5.22 8.62 6.37
N GLU A 72 -4.56 7.79 7.19
CA GLU A 72 -3.12 7.88 7.40
C GLU A 72 -2.40 7.44 6.12
N GLY A 73 -1.26 8.06 5.81
CA GLY A 73 -0.52 7.85 4.57
C GLY A 73 -1.02 8.61 3.33
N VAL A 74 -2.28 9.07 3.30
CA VAL A 74 -2.85 9.75 2.11
C VAL A 74 -2.09 11.03 1.75
N CYS A 75 -1.83 11.91 2.72
CA CYS A 75 -1.06 13.13 2.46
C CYS A 75 0.35 12.81 1.95
N GLN A 76 1.00 11.80 2.53
CA GLN A 76 2.35 11.38 2.20
C GLN A 76 2.45 10.91 0.74
N LEU A 77 1.46 10.13 0.28
CA LEU A 77 1.36 9.73 -1.13
C LEU A 77 1.18 10.89 -2.09
N VAL A 78 0.33 11.86 -1.73
CA VAL A 78 0.18 13.08 -2.52
C VAL A 78 1.50 13.83 -2.61
N PHE A 79 2.25 13.93 -1.50
CA PHE A 79 3.57 14.54 -1.48
C PHE A 79 4.58 13.80 -2.37
N TYR A 80 4.63 12.47 -2.33
CA TYR A 80 5.52 11.71 -3.22
C TYR A 80 5.15 11.87 -4.70
N LYS A 81 3.86 11.93 -5.03
CA LYS A 81 3.42 12.12 -6.42
C LYS A 81 3.82 13.51 -6.94
N VAL A 82 3.56 14.56 -6.16
CA VAL A 82 3.75 15.96 -6.58
C VAL A 82 5.20 16.40 -6.48
N LEU A 83 5.86 16.14 -5.35
CA LEU A 83 7.23 16.60 -5.08
C LEU A 83 8.28 15.51 -5.33
N GLY A 84 7.93 14.24 -5.12
CA GLY A 84 8.82 13.10 -5.36
C GLY A 84 8.91 12.70 -6.83
N GLY A 85 8.00 13.17 -7.68
CA GLY A 85 8.01 12.93 -9.13
C GLY A 85 7.55 11.53 -9.54
N PHE A 86 6.86 10.80 -8.66
CA PHE A 86 6.37 9.46 -8.99
C PHE A 86 5.08 9.54 -9.84
N PRO A 87 5.03 8.92 -11.02
CA PRO A 87 3.83 8.90 -11.85
C PRO A 87 2.70 8.09 -11.22
N ARG A 88 3.00 7.06 -10.42
CA ARG A 88 2.02 6.17 -9.79
C ARG A 88 2.27 6.09 -8.29
N ALA A 89 1.20 6.00 -7.50
CA ALA A 89 1.31 5.84 -6.05
C ALA A 89 0.31 4.80 -5.54
N ALA A 90 0.65 4.11 -4.46
CA ALA A 90 -0.23 3.16 -3.80
C ALA A 90 -0.22 3.32 -2.27
N LEU A 91 -1.40 3.34 -1.65
CA LEU A 91 -1.56 3.18 -0.22
C LEU A 91 -1.83 1.71 0.08
N VAL A 92 -1.06 1.11 0.98
CA VAL A 92 -1.26 -0.28 1.41
C VAL A 92 -1.51 -0.29 2.91
N HIS A 93 -2.78 -0.34 3.29
CA HIS A 93 -3.15 -0.59 4.67
C HIS A 93 -3.00 -2.07 4.98
N VAL A 94 -2.25 -2.39 6.02
CA VAL A 94 -2.08 -3.76 6.50
C VAL A 94 -2.83 -3.90 7.81
N ARG A 95 -3.81 -4.80 7.81
CA ARG A 95 -4.72 -5.06 8.92
C ARG A 95 -4.66 -6.54 9.27
N LEU A 96 -4.52 -6.86 10.54
CA LEU A 96 -4.50 -8.25 11.00
C LEU A 96 -5.86 -8.91 10.76
N TYR A 97 -6.95 -8.18 11.00
CA TYR A 97 -8.32 -8.69 10.88
C TYR A 97 -9.19 -7.83 9.97
N ARG A 98 -10.19 -8.48 9.36
CA ARG A 98 -11.24 -7.83 8.57
C ARG A 98 -12.00 -6.79 9.38
N ASP A 99 -12.19 -5.62 8.77
CA ASP A 99 -12.95 -4.50 9.33
C ASP A 99 -13.73 -3.81 8.20
N ASP A 100 -15.02 -4.11 8.07
CA ASP A 100 -15.85 -3.56 6.99
C ASP A 100 -16.11 -2.05 7.17
N ALA A 101 -16.07 -1.53 8.41
CA ALA A 101 -16.19 -0.09 8.64
C ALA A 101 -14.97 0.63 8.07
N PHE A 102 -13.78 0.10 8.31
CA PHE A 102 -12.53 0.58 7.71
C PHE A 102 -12.59 0.61 6.17
N VAL A 103 -13.07 -0.47 5.53
CA VAL A 103 -13.22 -0.54 4.06
C VAL A 103 -14.11 0.60 3.56
N ASN A 104 -15.25 0.83 4.21
CA ASN A 104 -16.21 1.85 3.81
C ASN A 104 -15.66 3.27 4.01
N GLU A 105 -14.96 3.51 5.11
CA GLU A 105 -14.30 4.80 5.39
C GLU A 105 -13.22 5.11 4.35
N LEU A 106 -12.34 4.14 4.06
CA LEU A 106 -11.32 4.30 3.02
C LEU A 106 -11.95 4.54 1.65
N ARG A 107 -13.05 3.86 1.33
CA ARG A 107 -13.77 4.03 0.06
C ARG A 107 -14.32 5.45 -0.08
N ALA A 108 -14.99 5.93 0.95
CA ALA A 108 -15.51 7.29 0.96
C ALA A 108 -14.37 8.32 0.79
N LEU A 109 -13.20 8.08 1.39
CA LEU A 109 -12.04 8.95 1.24
C LEU A 109 -11.45 8.92 -0.18
N VAL A 110 -11.28 7.74 -0.76
CA VAL A 110 -10.80 7.54 -2.14
C VAL A 110 -11.70 8.26 -3.14
N GLU A 111 -13.02 8.13 -2.96
CA GLU A 111 -14.04 8.80 -3.78
C GLU A 111 -14.00 10.31 -3.56
N HIS A 112 -14.04 10.79 -2.31
CA HIS A 112 -14.06 12.21 -1.99
C HIS A 112 -12.85 12.98 -2.54
N LEU A 113 -11.68 12.34 -2.52
CA LEU A 113 -10.42 12.93 -2.97
C LEU A 113 -10.12 12.62 -4.44
N ASN A 114 -10.96 11.89 -5.17
CA ASN A 114 -10.73 11.42 -6.54
C ASN A 114 -9.31 10.83 -6.71
N LEU A 115 -8.92 9.90 -5.83
CA LEU A 115 -7.54 9.37 -5.80
C LEU A 115 -7.23 8.53 -7.05
N LYS A 116 -8.20 7.74 -7.54
CA LYS A 116 -8.06 6.90 -8.73
C LYS A 116 -7.78 7.72 -9.99
N GLU A 117 -8.44 8.85 -10.16
CA GLU A 117 -8.19 9.78 -11.28
C GLU A 117 -6.80 10.41 -11.24
N LYS A 118 -6.15 10.37 -10.08
CA LYS A 118 -4.78 10.84 -9.86
C LYS A 118 -3.77 9.70 -9.87
N ASP A 119 -4.10 8.51 -10.38
CA ASP A 119 -3.24 7.32 -10.33
C ASP A 119 -2.68 7.02 -8.94
N ILE A 120 -3.54 7.20 -7.92
CA ILE A 120 -3.31 6.76 -6.56
C ILE A 120 -4.27 5.61 -6.28
N ARG A 121 -3.72 4.41 -6.01
CA ARG A 121 -4.49 3.21 -5.71
C ARG A 121 -4.45 2.93 -4.21
N CYS A 122 -5.54 2.44 -3.63
CA CYS A 122 -5.57 2.09 -2.22
C CYS A 122 -5.93 0.62 -2.06
N PHE A 123 -5.13 -0.08 -1.26
CA PHE A 123 -5.26 -1.49 -0.97
C PHE A 123 -5.38 -1.72 0.53
N ILE A 124 -6.14 -2.74 0.89
CA ILE A 124 -6.21 -3.26 2.26
C ILE A 124 -5.80 -4.72 2.22
N LEU A 125 -4.83 -5.09 3.04
CA LEU A 125 -4.38 -6.46 3.24
C LEU A 125 -4.95 -6.93 4.59
N PHE A 126 -5.95 -7.81 4.54
CA PHE A 126 -6.48 -8.49 5.72
C PHE A 126 -5.73 -9.80 5.93
N VAL A 127 -4.71 -9.77 6.79
CA VAL A 127 -3.70 -10.81 6.87
C VAL A 127 -4.28 -12.14 7.37
N GLU A 128 -5.11 -12.14 8.42
CA GLU A 128 -5.75 -13.37 8.93
C GLU A 128 -6.68 -14.01 7.90
N GLN A 129 -7.36 -13.21 7.08
CA GLN A 129 -8.24 -13.71 6.02
C GLN A 129 -7.47 -14.12 4.76
N GLY A 130 -6.22 -13.66 4.61
CA GLY A 130 -5.47 -13.83 3.38
C GLY A 130 -6.08 -13.05 2.20
N GLU A 131 -6.75 -11.94 2.50
CA GLU A 131 -7.56 -11.19 1.54
C GLU A 131 -6.88 -9.85 1.20
N VAL A 132 -6.98 -9.46 -0.07
CA VAL A 132 -6.58 -8.13 -0.56
C VAL A 132 -7.78 -7.45 -1.20
N VAL A 133 -8.13 -6.29 -0.68
CA VAL A 133 -9.22 -5.44 -1.19
C VAL A 133 -8.62 -4.21 -1.83
N GLU A 134 -8.87 -4.00 -3.13
CA GLU A 134 -8.64 -2.70 -3.76
C GLU A 134 -9.89 -1.84 -3.58
N VAL A 135 -9.69 -0.60 -3.13
CA VAL A 135 -10.76 0.34 -2.78
C VAL A 135 -10.94 1.38 -3.86
#